data_AF-A0A1A9J4P1-F1
#
_entry.id   AF-A0A1A9J4P1-F1
#
_cell.length_a   1.000
_cell.length_b   1.000
_cell.length_c   1.000
_cell.angle_alpha   90.00
_cell.angle_beta   90.00
_cell.angle_gamma   90.00
#
_symmetry.space_group_name_H-M   'P 1'
#
loop_
_entity.id
_entity.type
_entity.pdbx_description
1 polymer ?
#
loop_
_entity_poly.entity_id
_entity_poly.type
_entity_poly.pdbx_seq_one_letter_code
_entity_poly.pdbx_strand_id
1 'polypeptide(L)'
;MVEEGNTYRLRKLTKDGDDNAVIHVDQSVINVLEGQKQRQDAERARLGSAWVDHDLVFARDGFKLYRGEAGGPQDPEKMSARWRTLRSRLHLPEDFRIHDWRHSKVTNDLEAGENPVEISANVRHHSPGYTMARYGHSRKDGARRLAASGAGRLGLSSLV
;
A
#
# COMPACT_ATOMS: atom_id res chain seq x y z
N MET A 1 -12.65 -3.99 -2.69
CA MET A 1 -14.06 -3.70 -2.38
C MET A 1 -14.79 -3.34 -3.66
N VAL A 2 -16.08 -3.67 -3.73
CA VAL A 2 -16.97 -3.26 -4.81
C VAL A 2 -18.14 -2.53 -4.17
N GLU A 3 -18.59 -1.45 -4.81
CA GLU A 3 -19.78 -0.70 -4.43
C GLU A 3 -21.02 -1.48 -4.88
N GLU A 4 -21.94 -1.72 -3.94
CA GLU A 4 -23.22 -2.38 -4.18
C GLU A 4 -24.33 -1.57 -3.49
N GLY A 5 -25.06 -0.79 -4.29
CA GLY A 5 -26.02 0.19 -3.78
C GLY A 5 -25.30 1.23 -2.89
N ASN A 6 -25.83 1.48 -1.69
CA ASN A 6 -25.23 2.39 -0.72
C ASN A 6 -24.22 1.70 0.22
N THR A 7 -23.72 0.52 -0.15
CA THR A 7 -22.82 -0.28 0.69
C THR A 7 -21.59 -0.71 -0.08
N TYR A 8 -20.53 -1.05 0.65
CA TYR A 8 -19.33 -1.60 0.06
C TYR A 8 -19.14 -3.03 0.52
N ARG A 9 -18.99 -3.97 -0.41
CA ARG A 9 -18.63 -5.35 -0.11
C ARG A 9 -17.16 -5.61 -0.37
N LEU A 10 -16.54 -6.38 0.51
CA LEU A 10 -15.22 -6.95 0.25
C LEU A 10 -15.38 -8.06 -0.79
N ARG A 11 -15.21 -7.73 -2.08
CA ARG A 11 -15.00 -8.76 -3.09
C ARG A 11 -13.63 -9.40 -2.85
N LYS A 12 -13.56 -10.73 -2.76
CA LYS A 12 -12.34 -11.50 -3.02
C LYS A 12 -11.93 -11.18 -4.47
N LEU A 13 -11.17 -10.11 -4.66
CA LEU A 13 -10.82 -9.62 -5.99
C LEU A 13 -9.76 -10.53 -6.57
N THR A 14 -10.13 -11.19 -7.65
CA THR A 14 -9.16 -11.70 -8.60
C THR A 14 -9.50 -11.11 -9.96
N LYS A 15 -8.66 -10.18 -10.44
CA LYS A 15 -8.65 -9.85 -11.86
C LYS A 15 -8.04 -11.02 -12.67
N ASP A 16 -7.25 -11.89 -12.00
CA ASP A 16 -6.52 -13.03 -12.58
C ASP A 16 -6.64 -14.35 -11.79
N GLY A 17 -7.76 -14.60 -11.11
CA GLY A 17 -8.03 -15.87 -10.39
C GLY A 17 -7.29 -16.18 -9.08
N ASP A 18 -6.19 -15.52 -8.70
CA ASP A 18 -5.45 -15.94 -7.48
C ASP A 18 -5.91 -15.23 -6.20
N ASP A 19 -6.66 -15.96 -5.37
CA ASP A 19 -7.13 -15.55 -4.05
C ASP A 19 -6.10 -15.79 -2.93
N ASN A 20 -4.94 -16.36 -3.24
CA ASN A 20 -3.83 -16.66 -2.32
C ASN A 20 -2.57 -15.83 -2.58
N ALA A 21 -2.70 -14.68 -3.24
CA ALA A 21 -1.54 -13.84 -3.56
C ALA A 21 -0.74 -13.46 -2.30
N VAL A 22 0.49 -13.95 -2.22
CA VAL A 22 1.43 -13.65 -1.13
C VAL A 22 2.12 -12.32 -1.40
N ILE A 23 2.17 -11.47 -0.38
CA ILE A 23 3.02 -10.27 -0.37
C ILE A 23 4.06 -10.44 0.73
N HIS A 24 5.29 -10.06 0.44
CA HIS A 24 6.37 -10.08 1.41
C HIS A 24 6.45 -8.71 2.08
N VAL A 25 6.35 -8.72 3.41
CA VAL A 25 6.33 -7.51 4.22
C VAL A 25 7.39 -7.58 5.30
N ASP A 26 7.94 -6.43 5.64
CA ASP A 26 8.90 -6.28 6.74
C ASP A 26 8.21 -6.45 8.11
N GLN A 27 9.00 -6.78 9.14
CA GLN A 27 8.51 -6.92 10.51
C GLN A 27 7.81 -5.65 11.02
N SER A 28 8.23 -4.46 10.58
CA SER A 28 7.55 -3.21 10.92
C SER A 28 6.08 -3.19 10.49
N VAL A 29 5.75 -3.78 9.33
CA VAL A 29 4.37 -3.90 8.85
C VAL A 29 3.59 -4.86 9.74
N ILE A 30 4.19 -5.99 10.11
CA ILE A 30 3.58 -6.96 11.04
C ILE A 30 3.24 -6.27 12.37
N ASN A 31 4.18 -5.52 12.95
CA ASN A 31 3.95 -4.79 14.19
C ASN A 31 2.78 -3.80 14.08
N VAL A 32 2.64 -3.11 12.94
CA VAL A 32 1.51 -2.21 12.68
C VAL A 32 0.19 -2.97 12.60
N LEU A 33 0.17 -4.14 11.96
CA LEU A 33 -1.03 -4.98 11.85
C LEU A 33 -1.44 -5.56 13.21
N GLU A 34 -0.48 -5.98 14.04
CA GLU A 34 -0.74 -6.45 15.40
C GLU A 34 -1.32 -5.34 16.27
N GLY A 35 -0.72 -4.15 16.25
CA GLY A 35 -1.24 -2.99 16.97
C GLY A 35 -2.62 -2.56 16.47
N GLN A 36 -2.88 -2.68 15.16
CA GLN A 36 -4.21 -2.46 14.61
C GLN A 36 -5.21 -3.50 15.12
N LYS A 37 -4.85 -4.78 15.11
CA LYS A 37 -5.71 -5.86 15.61
C LYS A 37 -6.06 -5.65 17.08
N GLN A 38 -5.09 -5.30 17.92
CA GLN A 38 -5.33 -5.00 19.34
C GLN A 38 -6.34 -3.86 19.53
N ARG A 39 -6.19 -2.76 18.76
CA ARG A 39 -7.15 -1.64 18.79
C ARG A 39 -8.55 -2.06 18.34
N GLN A 40 -8.64 -2.90 17.31
CA GLN A 40 -9.91 -3.42 16.82
C GLN A 40 -10.57 -4.35 17.85
N ASP A 41 -9.81 -5.22 18.49
CA ASP A 41 -10.33 -6.15 19.50
C ASP A 41 -10.86 -5.38 20.72
N ALA A 42 -10.19 -4.30 21.14
CA ALA A 42 -10.67 -3.38 22.17
C ALA A 42 -11.98 -2.68 21.76
N GLU A 43 -12.08 -2.22 20.51
CA GLU A 43 -13.29 -1.57 19.98
C GLU A 43 -14.47 -2.55 19.87
N ARG A 44 -14.20 -3.78 19.42
CA ARG A 44 -15.17 -4.88 19.39
C ARG A 44 -15.69 -5.18 20.80
N ALA A 45 -14.80 -5.29 21.78
CA ALA A 45 -15.21 -5.51 23.18
C ALA A 45 -16.06 -4.36 23.71
N ARG A 46 -15.70 -3.11 23.39
CA ARG A 46 -16.42 -1.90 23.80
C ARG A 46 -17.82 -1.81 23.18
N LEU A 47 -17.98 -2.21 21.92
CA LEU A 47 -19.25 -2.12 21.18
C LEU A 47 -20.16 -3.32 21.40
N GLY A 48 -19.62 -4.46 21.83
CA GLY A 48 -20.40 -5.66 22.16
C GLY A 48 -21.29 -6.09 21.00
N SER A 49 -22.60 -6.17 21.25
CA SER A 49 -23.59 -6.61 20.25
C SER A 49 -23.75 -5.68 19.05
N ALA A 50 -23.22 -4.44 19.10
CA ALA A 50 -23.24 -3.52 17.97
C ALA A 50 -22.09 -3.79 16.96
N TRP A 51 -21.16 -4.69 17.28
CA TRP A 51 -20.09 -5.12 16.39
C TRP A 51 -20.52 -6.33 15.56
N VAL A 52 -20.44 -6.22 14.23
CA VAL A 52 -20.65 -7.35 13.31
C VAL A 52 -19.31 -7.85 12.81
N ASP A 53 -18.92 -9.06 13.22
CA ASP A 53 -17.62 -9.61 12.87
C ASP A 53 -17.60 -10.12 11.42
N HIS A 54 -16.60 -9.67 10.66
CA HIS A 54 -16.36 -10.05 9.27
C HIS A 54 -14.93 -10.57 9.06
N ASP A 55 -14.21 -10.88 10.14
CA ASP A 55 -12.83 -11.37 10.09
C ASP A 55 -11.87 -10.42 9.34
N LEU A 56 -12.06 -9.12 9.54
CA LEU A 56 -11.25 -8.07 8.93
C LEU A 56 -10.19 -7.56 9.92
N VAL A 57 -9.03 -7.14 9.44
CA VAL A 57 -7.99 -6.47 10.26
C VAL A 57 -8.19 -4.95 10.31
N PHE A 58 -8.83 -4.40 9.27
CA PHE A 58 -9.23 -3.00 9.19
C PHE A 58 -10.74 -2.90 9.03
N ALA A 59 -11.47 -3.31 10.06
CA ALA A 59 -12.91 -3.14 10.12
C ALA A 59 -13.29 -1.67 10.35
N ARG A 60 -14.50 -1.30 9.90
CA ARG A 60 -15.15 -0.03 10.18
C ARG A 60 -15.35 0.10 11.69
N ASP A 61 -14.75 1.13 12.27
CA ASP A 61 -14.92 1.45 13.69
C ASP A 61 -16.31 2.05 14.00
N GLY A 62 -16.61 2.25 15.28
CA GLY A 62 -17.86 2.89 15.71
C GLY A 62 -17.92 4.40 15.47
N PHE A 63 -16.89 5.03 14.88
CA PHE A 63 -16.82 6.49 14.78
C PHE A 63 -17.68 7.02 13.62
N LYS A 64 -18.68 7.85 13.97
CA LYS A 64 -19.62 8.50 13.02
C LYS A 64 -20.30 7.49 12.08
N LEU A 65 -20.90 6.45 12.67
CA LEU A 65 -21.83 5.57 11.98
C LEU A 65 -23.13 6.33 11.69
N TYR A 66 -23.35 6.68 10.42
CA TYR A 66 -24.65 7.16 9.94
C TYR A 66 -25.30 5.98 9.20
N ARG A 67 -26.35 5.39 9.80
CA ARG A 67 -27.13 4.26 9.24
C ARG A 67 -26.32 3.00 8.87
N GLY A 68 -25.25 2.70 9.58
CA GLY A 68 -24.43 1.52 9.31
C GLY A 68 -23.90 0.85 10.58
N GLU A 69 -23.52 -0.41 10.46
CA GLU A 69 -22.97 -1.23 11.54
C GLU A 69 -21.45 -1.07 11.65
N ALA A 70 -20.91 -1.26 12.86
CA ALA A 70 -19.48 -1.40 13.09
C ALA A 70 -19.02 -2.81 12.69
N GLY A 71 -17.73 -2.98 12.42
CA GLY A 71 -17.13 -4.27 12.09
C GLY A 71 -17.09 -4.61 10.59
N GLY A 72 -17.96 -3.99 9.78
CA GLY A 72 -17.99 -4.15 8.33
C GLY A 72 -16.83 -3.49 7.57
N PRO A 73 -16.78 -3.58 6.23
CA PRO A 73 -15.75 -2.94 5.43
C PRO A 73 -15.70 -1.42 5.63
N GLN A 74 -14.48 -0.86 5.60
CA GLN A 74 -14.27 0.58 5.59
C GLN A 74 -15.00 1.22 4.40
N ASP A 75 -15.41 2.48 4.55
CA ASP A 75 -16.00 3.25 3.46
C ASP A 75 -14.87 4.04 2.76
N PRO A 76 -14.64 3.90 1.43
CA PRO A 76 -13.58 4.59 0.70
C PRO A 76 -13.69 6.11 0.76
N GLU A 77 -14.90 6.67 0.79
CA GLU A 77 -15.11 8.12 0.89
C GLU A 77 -14.73 8.60 2.29
N LYS A 78 -15.16 7.87 3.33
CA LYS A 78 -14.76 8.17 4.71
C LYS A 78 -13.27 8.01 4.93
N MET A 79 -12.65 6.99 4.32
CA MET A 79 -11.21 6.80 4.35
C MET A 79 -10.50 7.98 3.67
N SER A 80 -11.01 8.43 2.51
CA SER A 80 -10.48 9.60 1.82
C SER A 80 -10.62 10.88 2.65
N ALA A 81 -11.75 11.07 3.34
CA ALA A 81 -11.94 12.18 4.27
C ALA A 81 -10.97 12.12 5.47
N ARG A 82 -10.82 10.95 6.11
CA ARG A 82 -9.84 10.73 7.19
C ARG A 82 -8.42 11.05 6.71
N TRP A 83 -8.07 10.60 5.51
CA TRP A 83 -6.79 10.92 4.90
C TRP A 83 -6.59 12.43 4.71
N ARG A 84 -7.57 13.16 4.15
CA ARG A 84 -7.47 14.62 4.00
C ARG A 84 -7.19 15.32 5.34
N THR A 85 -7.89 14.92 6.40
CA THR A 85 -7.67 15.44 7.76
C THR A 85 -6.26 15.13 8.27
N LEU A 86 -5.81 13.88 8.14
CA LEU A 86 -4.48 13.47 8.58
C LEU A 86 -3.37 14.20 7.80
N ARG A 87 -3.50 14.27 6.48
CA ARG A 87 -2.58 14.96 5.57
C ARG A 87 -2.39 16.43 5.95
N SER A 88 -3.49 17.13 6.22
CA SER A 88 -3.45 18.53 6.68
C SER A 88 -2.70 18.66 8.01
N ARG A 89 -2.95 17.76 8.98
CA ARG A 89 -2.24 17.73 10.26
C ARG A 89 -0.74 17.42 10.14
N LEU A 90 -0.35 16.72 9.08
CA LEU A 90 1.05 16.39 8.79
C LEU A 90 1.73 17.44 7.89
N HIS A 91 1.02 18.53 7.52
CA HIS A 91 1.53 19.57 6.64
C HIS A 91 2.03 19.05 5.28
N LEU A 92 1.38 18.00 4.75
CA LEU A 92 1.70 17.42 3.45
C LEU A 92 0.98 18.17 2.30
N PRO A 93 1.49 18.12 1.06
CA PRO A 93 0.89 18.78 -0.10
C PRO A 93 -0.59 18.42 -0.34
N GLU A 94 -1.36 19.38 -0.85
CA GLU A 94 -2.81 19.20 -1.08
C GLU A 94 -3.15 18.20 -2.19
N ASP A 95 -2.20 17.87 -3.05
CA ASP A 95 -2.32 16.87 -4.11
C ASP A 95 -1.80 15.49 -3.69
N PHE A 96 -1.22 15.35 -2.48
CA PHE A 96 -0.76 14.08 -1.95
C PHE A 96 -1.95 13.20 -1.53
N ARG A 97 -2.25 12.19 -2.34
CA ARG A 97 -3.37 11.24 -2.22
C ARG A 97 -2.93 9.98 -1.48
N ILE A 98 -3.91 9.22 -0.97
CA ILE A 98 -3.63 7.97 -0.27
C ILE A 98 -2.88 6.94 -1.15
N HIS A 99 -3.16 6.94 -2.46
CA HIS A 99 -2.47 6.09 -3.43
C HIS A 99 -1.01 6.50 -3.65
N ASP A 100 -0.63 7.73 -3.32
CA ASP A 100 0.73 8.20 -3.52
C ASP A 100 1.69 7.50 -2.54
N TRP A 101 1.23 6.96 -1.41
CA TRP A 101 2.06 6.07 -0.56
C TRP A 101 2.56 4.84 -1.30
N ARG A 102 1.70 4.24 -2.13
CA ARG A 102 2.09 3.11 -2.97
C ARG A 102 3.06 3.57 -4.05
N HIS A 103 2.85 4.75 -4.63
CA HIS A 103 3.79 5.32 -5.59
C HIS A 103 5.17 5.59 -4.96
N SER A 104 5.21 6.14 -3.74
CA SER A 104 6.43 6.39 -2.98
C SER A 104 7.17 5.10 -2.67
N LYS A 105 6.48 4.04 -2.21
CA LYS A 105 7.11 2.73 -1.96
C LYS A 105 7.82 2.19 -3.20
N VAL A 106 7.13 2.14 -4.33
CA VAL A 106 7.69 1.64 -5.60
C VAL A 106 8.88 2.50 -6.05
N THR A 107 8.75 3.81 -5.94
CA THR A 107 9.82 4.75 -6.30
C THR A 107 11.06 4.54 -5.44
N ASN A 108 10.89 4.41 -4.12
CA ASN A 108 11.99 4.21 -3.17
C ASN A 108 12.71 2.88 -3.42
N ASP A 109 11.98 1.79 -3.67
CA ASP A 109 12.59 0.48 -3.95
C ASP A 109 13.42 0.53 -5.25
N LEU A 110 12.90 1.17 -6.30
CA LEU A 110 13.65 1.35 -7.55
C LEU A 110 14.88 2.24 -7.37
N GLU A 111 14.80 3.27 -6.53
CA GLU A 111 15.95 4.15 -6.20
C GLU A 111 17.01 3.43 -5.36
N ALA A 112 16.60 2.49 -4.50
CA ALA A 112 17.49 1.61 -3.77
C ALA A 112 18.19 0.57 -4.69
N GLY A 113 17.75 0.44 -5.95
CA GLY A 113 18.31 -0.49 -6.92
C GLY A 113 17.76 -1.91 -6.80
N GLU A 114 16.61 -2.08 -6.13
CA GLU A 114 15.95 -3.36 -6.01
C GLU A 114 15.44 -3.89 -7.36
N ASN A 115 15.27 -5.22 -7.45
CA ASN A 115 14.87 -5.87 -8.69
C ASN A 115 13.44 -5.45 -9.11
N PRO A 116 13.25 -4.84 -10.29
CA PRO A 116 11.92 -4.42 -10.76
C PRO A 116 10.89 -5.53 -10.88
N VAL A 117 11.32 -6.78 -11.11
CA VAL A 117 10.43 -7.95 -11.14
C VAL A 117 9.84 -8.21 -9.76
N GLU A 118 10.69 -8.20 -8.73
CA GLU A 118 10.28 -8.42 -7.35
C GLU A 118 9.39 -7.28 -6.83
N ILE A 119 9.75 -6.03 -7.14
CA ILE A 119 8.92 -4.86 -6.81
C ILE A 119 7.53 -5.01 -7.44
N SER A 120 7.49 -5.33 -8.73
CA SER A 120 6.24 -5.50 -9.49
C SER A 120 5.36 -6.61 -8.91
N ALA A 121 5.96 -7.76 -8.56
CA ALA A 121 5.28 -8.88 -7.95
C ALA A 121 4.71 -8.50 -6.57
N ASN A 122 5.53 -7.88 -5.72
CA ASN A 122 5.13 -7.55 -4.35
C ASN A 122 3.99 -6.51 -4.31
N VAL A 123 3.99 -5.54 -5.23
CA VAL A 123 2.86 -4.61 -5.34
C VAL A 123 1.72 -5.17 -6.17
N ARG A 124 1.87 -6.33 -6.83
CA ARG A 124 0.87 -6.97 -7.69
C ARG A 124 0.50 -6.15 -8.92
N HIS A 125 1.49 -5.57 -9.60
CA HIS A 125 1.27 -5.09 -10.96
C HIS A 125 1.22 -6.27 -11.93
N HIS A 126 0.39 -6.16 -12.97
CA HIS A 126 0.19 -7.22 -13.96
C HIS A 126 1.46 -7.56 -14.76
N SER A 127 2.46 -6.67 -14.78
CA SER A 127 3.76 -6.93 -15.39
C SER A 127 4.86 -6.02 -14.82
N PRO A 128 6.13 -6.48 -14.79
CA PRO A 128 7.28 -5.62 -14.50
C PRO A 128 7.42 -4.47 -15.51
N GLY A 129 7.04 -4.70 -16.77
CA GLY A 129 7.02 -3.66 -17.81
C GLY A 129 6.11 -2.49 -17.46
N TYR A 130 4.93 -2.75 -16.90
CA TYR A 130 4.05 -1.68 -16.39
C TYR A 130 4.70 -0.89 -15.26
N THR A 131 5.35 -1.58 -14.32
CA THR A 131 6.11 -0.93 -13.24
C THR A 131 7.19 -0.02 -13.81
N MET A 132 8.01 -0.52 -14.74
CA MET A 132 9.08 0.27 -15.34
C MET A 132 8.55 1.44 -16.17
N ALA A 133 7.48 1.26 -16.94
CA ALA A 133 6.86 2.35 -17.69
C ALA A 133 6.30 3.45 -16.79
N ARG A 134 5.75 3.07 -15.63
CA ARG A 134 5.12 4.00 -14.68
C ARG A 134 6.12 4.72 -13.78
N TYR A 135 7.24 4.07 -13.43
CA TYR A 135 8.16 4.54 -12.37
C TYR A 135 9.63 4.65 -12.79
N GLY A 136 10.04 3.99 -13.87
CA GLY A 136 11.42 3.90 -14.36
C GLY A 136 11.92 5.16 -15.06
N HIS A 137 11.69 6.33 -14.48
CA HIS A 137 12.20 7.59 -15.02
C HIS A 137 13.73 7.66 -14.83
N SER A 138 14.45 7.96 -15.91
CA SER A 138 15.90 8.14 -15.85
C SER A 138 16.25 9.35 -14.98
N ARG A 139 17.11 9.14 -13.98
CA ARG A 139 17.66 10.20 -13.13
C ARG A 139 19.11 10.42 -13.50
N LYS A 140 19.52 11.69 -13.63
CA LYS A 140 20.87 12.09 -14.06
C LYS A 140 21.98 11.41 -13.24
N ASP A 141 21.77 11.26 -11.93
CA ASP A 141 22.76 10.63 -11.04
C ASP A 141 22.84 9.11 -11.22
N GLY A 142 21.72 8.46 -11.52
CA GLY A 142 21.67 7.03 -11.86
C GLY A 142 22.44 6.73 -13.15
N ALA A 143 22.24 7.55 -14.19
CA ALA A 143 22.94 7.40 -15.46
C ALA A 143 24.47 7.58 -15.32
N ARG A 144 24.90 8.55 -14.51
CA ARG A 144 26.33 8.78 -14.21
C ARG A 144 26.95 7.60 -13.46
N ARG A 145 26.28 7.09 -12.41
CA ARG A 145 26.75 5.91 -11.66
C ARG A 145 26.84 4.66 -12.54
N LEU A 146 25.86 4.46 -13.43
CA LEU A 146 25.87 3.36 -14.39
C LEU A 146 27.11 3.43 -15.30
N ALA A 147 27.39 4.60 -15.89
CA ALA A 147 28.56 4.79 -16.75
C ALA A 147 29.88 4.59 -15.98
N ALA A 148 30.01 5.16 -14.78
CA ALA A 148 31.24 5.11 -13.99
C ALA A 148 31.58 3.69 -13.48
N SER A 149 30.59 2.80 -13.34
CA SER A 149 30.80 1.45 -12.80
C SER A 149 31.07 0.38 -13.87
N GLY A 150 30.99 0.71 -15.16
CA GLY A 150 31.11 -0.25 -16.26
C GLY A 150 32.44 -1.00 -16.29
N ALA A 151 33.56 -0.29 -16.23
CA ALA A 151 34.89 -0.91 -16.24
C ALA A 151 35.12 -1.78 -15.00
N GLY A 152 34.69 -1.31 -13.82
CA GLY A 152 34.82 -2.08 -12.58
C GLY A 152 34.04 -3.39 -12.58
N ARG A 153 32.82 -3.39 -13.14
CA ARG A 153 31.99 -4.61 -13.25
C ARG A 153 32.60 -5.66 -14.19
N LEU A 154 33.39 -5.22 -15.16
CA LEU A 154 34.07 -6.09 -16.12
C LEU A 154 35.50 -6.48 -15.67
N GLY A 155 35.94 -6.04 -14.49
CA GLY A 155 37.31 -6.24 -14.02
C GLY A 155 38.36 -5.43 -14.79
N LEU A 156 37.94 -4.41 -15.53
CA LEU A 156 38.77 -3.54 -16.36
C LEU A 156 39.16 -2.23 -15.65
N SER A 157 39.13 -2.22 -14.31
CA SER A 157 39.45 -1.04 -13.51
C SER A 157 40.83 -0.45 -13.77
N SER A 158 41.77 -1.21 -14.35
CA SER A 158 43.10 -0.72 -14.71
C SER A 158 43.12 0.14 -15.99
N LEU A 159 42.01 0.21 -16.74
CA LEU A 159 41.89 0.96 -18.00
C LEU A 159 41.21 2.33 -17.83
N VAL A 160 40.82 2.71 -16.61
CA VAL A 160 40.05 3.93 -16.29
C VAL A 160 40.67 4.67 -15.13
#